data_AF-S2Y4E1-F1
#
_entry.id   AF-S2Y4E1-F1
#
_cell.length_a   1.000
_cell.length_b   1.000
_cell.length_c   1.000
_cell.angle_alpha   90.00
_cell.angle_beta   90.00
_cell.angle_gamma   90.00
#
_symmetry.space_group_name_H-M   'P 1'
#
loop_
_entity.id
_entity.type
_entity.pdbx_description
1 polymer ?
#
loop_
_entity_poly.entity_id
_entity_poly.type
_entity_poly.pdbx_seq_one_letter_code
_entity_poly.pdbx_strand_id
1 'polypeptide(L)'
;MKKWKWKIALSALSLSLVLPLSAGAAGKFSDVGPRFEKEITYLAMRNVAKGYTNGTFGVNATVSRGEAVVMIVRELGIRWDGAKDPGFTDFKKGDGFYTEVAEAVEHGVIQGKVAKDGTRYFDPSGSLTRAEMAIILARAYDIPLDRRDIPFKDVSSTTTGKKEIDALFNGGISFGYENLYFKPYAKITRQEFAGFLGRTVNKEFNPMYMEYVHYDPDTLQRVKTTWLTEQQLNAMETEMIALINNARIKKGYEPIVLNERLQDMAGLKIRAMAKYPSDERVMDIYKFYEDKYGEKLNGDYSERYANGSVESALQRILSQAINEPYLYDASRKEMGVGVAQEMDGSFTWVISLLSR
;
A
#
# COMPACT_ATOMS: atom_id res chain seq x y z
N MET A 1 -27.36 5.70 -0.69
CA MET A 1 -26.05 5.77 0.01
C MET A 1 -25.96 7.12 0.72
N LYS A 2 -26.10 7.15 2.05
CA LYS A 2 -26.09 8.39 2.83
C LYS A 2 -24.64 8.81 3.07
N LYS A 3 -24.23 9.93 2.47
CA LYS A 3 -22.94 10.59 2.76
C LYS A 3 -23.04 11.29 4.12
N TRP A 4 -22.32 10.83 5.14
CA TRP A 4 -22.32 11.46 6.46
C TRP A 4 -21.13 12.41 6.60
N LYS A 5 -21.43 13.70 6.79
CA LYS A 5 -20.48 14.78 7.08
C LYS A 5 -20.23 14.81 8.58
N TRP A 6 -18.98 14.64 9.01
CA TRP A 6 -18.61 14.78 10.42
C TRP A 6 -18.77 16.25 10.86
N LYS A 7 -19.54 16.47 11.93
CA LYS A 7 -19.57 17.76 12.64
C LYS A 7 -18.62 17.66 13.83
N ILE A 8 -17.49 18.35 13.74
CA ILE A 8 -16.58 18.54 14.88
C ILE A 8 -17.16 19.68 15.72
N ALA A 9 -17.62 19.38 16.94
CA ALA A 9 -18.01 20.40 17.91
C ALA A 9 -16.89 20.53 18.95
N LEU A 10 -16.24 21.71 18.99
CA LEU A 10 -15.35 22.09 20.10
C LEU A 10 -16.18 22.15 21.39
N SER A 11 -15.85 21.30 22.36
CA SER A 11 -16.49 21.31 23.68
C SER A 11 -15.49 21.79 24.73
N ALA A 12 -15.90 22.80 25.48
CA ALA A 12 -15.11 23.47 26.51
C ALA A 12 -14.77 22.54 27.69
N LEU A 13 -13.54 22.65 28.18
CA LEU A 13 -13.00 21.90 29.31
C LEU A 13 -13.68 22.34 30.63
N SER A 14 -14.48 21.48 31.23
CA SER A 14 -14.90 21.61 32.63
C SER A 14 -13.88 20.89 33.53
N LEU A 15 -13.16 21.67 34.34
CA LEU A 15 -12.14 21.21 35.27
C LEU A 15 -12.76 20.27 36.33
N SER A 16 -12.52 18.96 36.17
CA SER A 16 -12.82 17.94 37.18
C SER A 16 -11.49 17.42 37.71
N LEU A 17 -11.38 17.27 39.02
CA LEU A 17 -10.16 16.83 39.71
C LEU A 17 -9.69 15.47 39.16
N VAL A 18 -8.65 15.49 38.33
CA VAL A 18 -8.03 14.30 37.76
C VAL A 18 -7.05 13.75 38.79
N LEU A 19 -7.36 12.59 39.39
CA LEU A 19 -6.33 11.75 39.98
C LEU A 19 -5.29 11.47 38.89
N PRO A 20 -3.98 11.64 39.14
CA PRO A 20 -2.99 11.34 38.14
C PRO A 20 -3.03 9.83 37.88
N LEU A 21 -3.75 9.44 36.83
CA LEU A 21 -3.39 8.26 36.07
C LEU A 21 -1.94 8.52 35.69
N SER A 22 -1.05 7.69 36.20
CA SER A 22 0.33 7.65 35.71
C SER A 22 0.23 7.51 34.20
N ALA A 23 0.44 8.63 33.52
CA ALA A 23 0.73 8.67 32.11
C ALA A 23 2.10 8.01 32.01
N GLY A 24 2.10 6.68 31.94
CA GLY A 24 3.26 5.94 31.48
C GLY A 24 3.64 6.60 30.18
N ALA A 25 4.81 7.25 30.17
CA ALA A 25 5.42 7.78 28.97
C ALA A 25 5.22 6.74 27.87
N ALA A 26 4.89 7.18 26.64
CA ALA A 26 4.84 6.32 25.46
C ALA A 26 6.20 5.60 25.33
N GLY A 27 6.31 4.47 26.02
CA GLY A 27 7.56 3.77 26.25
C GLY A 27 7.83 2.95 25.02
N LYS A 28 9.03 3.09 24.46
CA LYS A 28 9.52 2.16 23.44
C LYS A 28 9.31 0.74 23.97
N PHE A 29 8.50 -0.05 23.28
CA PHE A 29 8.25 -1.44 23.65
C PHE A 29 9.56 -2.23 23.53
N SER A 30 9.85 -3.07 24.51
CA SER A 30 11.15 -3.76 24.60
C SER A 30 11.40 -4.78 23.49
N ASP A 31 10.34 -5.24 22.81
CA ASP A 31 10.37 -6.23 21.73
C ASP A 31 10.17 -5.62 20.33
N VAL A 32 10.03 -4.30 20.20
CA VAL A 32 9.88 -3.64 18.89
C VAL A 32 11.26 -3.36 18.29
N GLY A 33 11.58 -4.09 17.22
CA GLY A 33 12.74 -3.83 16.37
C GLY A 33 12.46 -2.80 15.27
N PRO A 34 13.41 -2.58 14.34
CA PRO A 34 13.30 -1.54 13.31
C PRO A 34 12.10 -1.70 12.35
N ARG A 35 11.67 -2.94 12.11
CA ARG A 35 10.53 -3.24 11.25
C ARG A 35 9.25 -2.71 11.89
N PHE A 36 8.60 -1.76 11.22
CA PHE A 36 7.37 -1.09 11.67
C PHE A 36 7.51 -0.24 12.95
N GLU A 37 8.73 0.11 13.39
CA GLU A 37 8.93 0.91 14.62
C GLU A 37 8.17 2.24 14.55
N LYS A 38 8.23 2.93 13.40
CA LYS A 38 7.58 4.24 13.19
C LYS A 38 6.06 4.11 13.29
N GLU A 39 5.49 3.14 12.57
CA GLU A 39 4.06 2.87 12.55
C GLU A 39 3.53 2.50 13.95
N ILE A 40 4.22 1.58 14.64
CA ILE A 40 3.83 1.14 15.99
C ILE A 40 3.91 2.30 16.98
N THR A 41 5.00 3.08 16.95
CA THR A 41 5.19 4.24 17.83
C THR A 41 4.10 5.28 17.60
N TYR A 42 3.78 5.58 16.33
CA TYR A 42 2.71 6.50 15.98
C TYR A 42 1.35 6.08 16.53
N LEU A 43 0.97 4.81 16.34
CA LEU A 43 -0.29 4.28 16.85
C LEU A 43 -0.31 4.25 18.39
N ALA A 44 0.83 3.95 19.03
CA ALA A 44 0.93 3.94 20.49
C ALA A 44 0.79 5.34 21.10
N MET A 45 1.44 6.36 20.51
CA MET A 45 1.32 7.75 20.96
C MET A 45 -0.12 8.28 20.86
N ARG A 46 -0.92 7.74 19.94
CA ARG A 46 -2.34 8.06 19.76
C ARG A 46 -3.27 7.20 20.62
N ASN A 47 -2.75 6.36 21.51
CA ASN A 47 -3.49 5.39 22.33
C ASN A 47 -4.29 4.35 21.53
N VAL A 48 -3.93 4.15 20.26
CA VAL A 48 -4.60 3.22 19.35
C VAL A 48 -4.08 1.80 19.57
N ALA A 49 -2.76 1.62 19.47
CA ALA A 49 -2.10 0.34 19.69
C ALA A 49 -1.42 0.35 21.07
N LYS A 50 -1.94 -0.46 22.00
CA LYS A 50 -1.39 -0.60 23.35
C LYS A 50 -0.58 -1.89 23.45
N GLY A 51 0.55 -1.82 24.16
CA GLY A 51 1.32 -2.99 24.55
C GLY A 51 0.76 -3.68 25.79
N TYR A 52 1.38 -4.78 26.17
CA TYR A 52 1.09 -5.55 27.37
C TYR A 52 1.69 -4.90 28.62
N THR A 53 1.20 -5.31 29.78
CA THR A 53 1.62 -4.79 31.09
C THR A 53 3.08 -5.06 31.43
N ASN A 54 3.70 -6.03 30.77
CA ASN A 54 5.12 -6.37 30.91
C ASN A 54 6.05 -5.50 30.04
N GLY A 55 5.52 -4.48 29.35
CA GLY A 55 6.30 -3.55 28.53
C GLY A 55 6.57 -4.01 27.10
N THR A 56 6.04 -5.17 26.67
CA THR A 56 6.16 -5.63 25.28
C THR A 56 4.95 -5.21 24.44
N PHE A 57 5.13 -5.08 23.13
CA PHE A 57 4.04 -4.92 22.16
C PHE A 57 3.41 -6.26 21.78
N GLY A 58 4.19 -7.34 21.82
CA GLY A 58 3.78 -8.66 21.35
C GLY A 58 4.04 -8.87 19.86
N VAL A 59 5.19 -8.42 19.35
CA VAL A 59 5.45 -8.29 17.90
C VAL A 59 5.28 -9.58 17.09
N ASN A 60 5.53 -10.74 17.72
CA ASN A 60 5.45 -12.06 17.10
C ASN A 60 4.13 -12.80 17.38
N ALA A 61 3.28 -12.28 18.27
CA ALA A 61 1.98 -12.88 18.54
C ALA A 61 1.05 -12.66 17.34
N THR A 62 0.24 -13.66 16.98
CA THR A 62 -0.82 -13.44 15.99
C THR A 62 -1.85 -12.48 16.55
N VAL A 63 -2.31 -11.52 15.74
CA VAL A 63 -3.37 -10.60 16.18
C VAL A 63 -4.72 -11.32 16.15
N SER A 64 -5.50 -11.20 17.23
CA SER A 64 -6.87 -11.68 17.22
C SER A 64 -7.78 -10.72 16.45
N ARG A 65 -8.90 -11.23 15.97
CA ARG A 65 -9.90 -10.43 15.27
C ARG A 65 -10.48 -9.31 16.15
N GLY A 66 -10.71 -9.58 17.44
CA GLY A 66 -11.13 -8.56 18.40
C GLY A 66 -10.09 -7.44 18.57
N GLU A 67 -8.82 -7.79 18.74
CA GLU A 67 -7.74 -6.81 18.91
C GLU A 67 -7.58 -5.90 17.68
N ALA A 68 -7.65 -6.48 16.48
CA ALA A 68 -7.58 -5.74 15.24
C ALA A 68 -8.72 -4.72 15.10
N VAL A 69 -9.95 -5.14 15.40
CA VAL A 69 -11.13 -4.26 15.35
C VAL A 69 -11.03 -3.15 16.37
N VAL A 70 -10.58 -3.44 17.59
CA VAL A 70 -10.37 -2.44 18.64
C VAL A 70 -9.35 -1.38 18.21
N MET A 71 -8.23 -1.80 17.59
CA MET A 71 -7.25 -0.85 17.05
C MET A 71 -7.88 0.05 15.97
N ILE A 72 -8.67 -0.51 15.05
CA ILE A 72 -9.33 0.28 14.01
C ILE A 72 -10.36 1.26 14.57
N VAL A 73 -11.23 0.80 15.47
CA VAL A 73 -12.27 1.63 16.11
C VAL A 73 -11.65 2.81 16.87
N ARG A 74 -10.54 2.56 17.59
CA ARG A 74 -9.80 3.61 18.29
C ARG A 74 -9.18 4.61 17.33
N GLU A 75 -8.57 4.15 16.24
CA GLU A 75 -7.97 5.06 15.24
C GLU A 75 -9.03 5.89 14.53
N LEU A 76 -10.19 5.30 14.21
CA LEU A 76 -11.32 6.02 13.62
C LEU A 76 -12.00 6.99 14.59
N GLY A 77 -11.66 6.94 15.89
CA GLY A 77 -12.27 7.79 16.91
C GLY A 77 -13.77 7.56 17.09
N ILE A 78 -14.26 6.37 16.76
CA ILE A 78 -15.68 6.02 16.87
C ILE A 78 -16.07 6.05 18.35
N ARG A 79 -17.09 6.82 18.67
CA ARG A 79 -17.62 6.97 20.03
C ARG A 79 -18.43 5.74 20.41
N TRP A 80 -18.44 5.44 21.71
CA TRP A 80 -19.12 4.28 22.26
C TRP A 80 -20.45 4.73 22.85
N ASP A 81 -21.41 5.05 21.99
CA ASP A 81 -22.69 5.64 22.37
C ASP A 81 -23.83 4.62 22.49
N GLY A 82 -23.47 3.34 22.62
CA GLY A 82 -24.39 2.28 22.96
C GLY A 82 -24.95 1.61 21.72
N ALA A 83 -24.05 1.20 20.83
CA ALA A 83 -24.37 0.42 19.64
C ALA A 83 -25.38 -0.70 19.91
N LYS A 84 -26.21 -0.94 18.89
CA LYS A 84 -27.16 -2.04 18.89
C LYS A 84 -26.43 -3.37 18.98
N ASP A 85 -27.08 -4.35 19.61
CA ASP A 85 -26.57 -5.71 19.63
C ASP A 85 -26.33 -6.20 18.19
N PRO A 86 -25.09 -6.55 17.82
CA PRO A 86 -24.78 -7.00 16.47
C PRO A 86 -25.38 -8.38 16.18
N GLY A 87 -25.95 -9.09 17.17
CA GLY A 87 -26.64 -10.36 16.99
C GLY A 87 -25.70 -11.53 16.71
N PHE A 88 -24.50 -11.50 17.28
CA PHE A 88 -23.53 -12.59 17.17
C PHE A 88 -23.79 -13.67 18.23
N THR A 89 -23.73 -14.94 17.84
CA THR A 89 -24.02 -16.07 18.74
C THR A 89 -22.90 -16.37 19.73
N ASP A 90 -21.67 -16.00 19.40
CA ASP A 90 -20.44 -16.26 20.17
C ASP A 90 -19.91 -15.03 20.91
N PHE A 91 -20.70 -13.95 20.99
CA PHE A 91 -20.23 -12.67 21.48
C PHE A 91 -21.37 -11.80 22.04
N LYS A 92 -21.35 -11.53 23.35
CA LYS A 92 -22.47 -10.90 24.08
C LYS A 92 -22.04 -9.73 24.96
N LYS A 93 -23.01 -8.91 25.36
CA LYS A 93 -22.78 -7.74 26.23
C LYS A 93 -22.12 -8.17 27.55
N GLY A 94 -21.00 -7.53 27.88
CA GLY A 94 -20.16 -7.87 29.03
C GLY A 94 -18.87 -8.60 28.65
N ASP A 95 -18.79 -9.18 27.44
CA ASP A 95 -17.54 -9.72 26.92
C ASP A 95 -16.55 -8.59 26.62
N GLY A 96 -15.25 -8.91 26.69
CA GLY A 96 -14.19 -7.96 26.36
C GLY A 96 -14.34 -7.42 24.94
N PHE A 97 -14.20 -6.11 24.79
CA PHE A 97 -14.32 -5.40 23.52
C PHE A 97 -15.72 -5.43 22.87
N TYR A 98 -16.76 -5.85 23.60
CA TYR A 98 -18.12 -5.95 23.05
C TYR A 98 -18.61 -4.64 22.45
N THR A 99 -18.45 -3.55 23.20
CA THR A 99 -18.88 -2.23 22.75
C THR A 99 -18.14 -1.82 21.48
N GLU A 100 -16.81 -1.92 21.43
CA GLU A 100 -16.03 -1.55 20.25
C GLU A 100 -16.43 -2.36 19.01
N VAL A 101 -16.67 -3.66 19.16
CA VAL A 101 -17.09 -4.53 18.05
C VAL A 101 -18.51 -4.21 17.60
N ALA A 102 -19.45 -3.96 18.52
CA ALA A 102 -20.81 -3.56 18.18
C ALA A 102 -20.81 -2.23 17.39
N GLU A 103 -20.04 -1.24 17.85
CA GLU A 103 -19.85 0.03 17.15
C GLU A 103 -19.25 -0.16 15.75
N ALA A 104 -18.25 -1.04 15.63
CA ALA A 104 -17.63 -1.36 14.34
C ALA A 104 -18.62 -2.01 13.37
N VAL A 105 -19.57 -2.81 13.85
CA VAL A 105 -20.65 -3.37 13.02
C VAL A 105 -21.63 -2.29 12.59
N GLU A 106 -22.07 -1.45 13.53
CA GLU A 106 -23.03 -0.38 13.27
C GLU A 106 -22.49 0.64 12.25
N HIS A 107 -21.19 0.93 12.31
CA HIS A 107 -20.50 1.81 11.37
C HIS A 107 -20.05 1.11 10.08
N GLY A 108 -20.34 -0.19 9.92
CA GLY A 108 -20.03 -0.94 8.69
C GLY A 108 -18.55 -1.30 8.51
N VAL A 109 -17.70 -1.09 9.52
CA VAL A 109 -16.28 -1.46 9.51
C VAL A 109 -16.11 -2.98 9.40
N ILE A 110 -16.98 -3.73 10.08
CA ILE A 110 -17.02 -5.20 10.04
C ILE A 110 -18.45 -5.72 9.93
N GLN A 111 -18.60 -6.97 9.50
CA GLN A 111 -19.91 -7.63 9.35
C GLN A 111 -20.03 -8.94 10.13
N GLY A 112 -18.94 -9.44 10.73
CA GLY A 112 -18.86 -10.79 11.29
C GLY A 112 -18.74 -11.87 10.21
N LYS A 113 -19.02 -13.11 10.59
CA LYS A 113 -19.02 -14.32 9.75
C LYS A 113 -20.41 -14.95 9.81
N VAL A 114 -20.75 -15.76 8.80
CA VAL A 114 -22.02 -16.50 8.71
C VAL A 114 -21.69 -17.99 8.70
N ALA A 115 -22.27 -18.73 9.64
CA ALA A 115 -22.14 -20.18 9.73
C ALA A 115 -23.05 -20.87 8.69
N LYS A 116 -22.86 -22.19 8.50
CA LYS A 116 -23.63 -22.96 7.50
C LYS A 116 -25.14 -22.96 7.76
N ASP A 117 -25.54 -22.84 9.03
CA ASP A 117 -26.93 -22.75 9.47
C ASP A 117 -27.53 -21.34 9.35
N GLY A 118 -26.77 -20.37 8.81
CA GLY A 118 -27.19 -18.98 8.64
C GLY A 118 -26.99 -18.11 9.88
N THR A 119 -26.52 -18.67 10.99
CA THR A 119 -26.24 -17.88 12.20
C THR A 119 -25.02 -16.97 12.00
N ARG A 120 -25.05 -15.79 12.62
CA ARG A 120 -23.93 -14.84 12.58
C ARG A 120 -23.06 -14.98 13.82
N TYR A 121 -21.75 -14.95 13.63
CA TYR A 121 -20.76 -15.04 14.71
C TYR A 121 -19.58 -14.10 14.42
N PHE A 122 -18.82 -13.72 15.43
CA PHE A 122 -17.72 -12.77 15.30
C PHE A 122 -16.34 -13.41 15.31
N ASP A 123 -16.13 -14.45 16.13
CA ASP A 123 -14.85 -15.12 16.38
C ASP A 123 -13.79 -14.15 16.97
N PRO A 124 -14.02 -13.57 18.17
CA PRO A 124 -13.18 -12.51 18.74
C PRO A 124 -11.74 -12.96 19.02
N SER A 125 -11.54 -14.20 19.47
CA SER A 125 -10.24 -14.77 19.78
C SER A 125 -9.51 -15.37 18.57
N GLY A 126 -10.21 -15.57 17.44
CA GLY A 126 -9.62 -16.13 16.24
C GLY A 126 -8.53 -15.24 15.65
N SER A 127 -7.40 -15.83 15.28
CA SER A 127 -6.31 -15.12 14.62
C SER A 127 -6.71 -14.68 13.22
N LEU A 128 -6.45 -13.41 12.89
CA LEU A 128 -6.70 -12.89 11.53
C LEU A 128 -5.73 -13.47 10.51
N THR A 129 -6.27 -13.78 9.33
CA THR A 129 -5.48 -14.00 8.12
C THR A 129 -5.12 -12.67 7.44
N ARG A 130 -4.10 -12.70 6.58
CA ARG A 130 -3.70 -11.53 5.78
C ARG A 130 -4.81 -11.06 4.83
N ALA A 131 -5.59 -11.98 4.25
CA ALA A 131 -6.74 -11.63 3.43
C ALA A 131 -7.87 -10.96 4.24
N GLU A 132 -8.19 -11.49 5.42
CA GLU A 132 -9.18 -10.84 6.31
C GLU A 132 -8.70 -9.46 6.76
N MET A 133 -7.41 -9.28 7.04
CA MET A 133 -6.82 -7.97 7.32
C MET A 133 -7.03 -7.01 6.14
N ALA A 134 -6.75 -7.44 4.90
CA ALA A 134 -6.94 -6.60 3.72
C ALA A 134 -8.41 -6.17 3.56
N ILE A 135 -9.34 -7.11 3.72
CA ILE A 135 -10.79 -6.83 3.67
C ILE A 135 -11.20 -5.82 4.74
N ILE A 136 -10.73 -6.00 5.97
CA ILE A 136 -11.10 -5.12 7.08
C ILE A 136 -10.52 -3.72 6.86
N LEU A 137 -9.25 -3.57 6.49
CA LEU A 137 -8.65 -2.26 6.24
C LEU A 137 -9.29 -1.56 5.04
N ALA A 138 -9.50 -2.27 3.93
CA ALA A 138 -10.13 -1.71 2.75
C ALA A 138 -11.54 -1.20 3.03
N ARG A 139 -12.33 -1.96 3.80
CA ARG A 139 -13.67 -1.55 4.21
C ARG A 139 -13.65 -0.39 5.23
N ALA A 140 -12.77 -0.46 6.23
CA ALA A 140 -12.70 0.54 7.30
C ALA A 140 -12.33 1.94 6.81
N TYR A 141 -11.53 2.01 5.74
CA TYR A 141 -10.97 3.25 5.20
C TYR A 141 -11.43 3.57 3.77
N ASP A 142 -12.49 2.89 3.30
CA ASP A 142 -13.06 3.07 1.96
C ASP A 142 -11.99 3.06 0.84
N ILE A 143 -11.05 2.11 0.92
CA ILE A 143 -9.94 2.01 -0.05
C ILE A 143 -10.53 1.61 -1.43
N PRO A 144 -10.25 2.36 -2.51
CA PRO A 144 -10.72 2.02 -3.85
C PRO A 144 -10.25 0.64 -4.31
N LEU A 145 -11.18 -0.18 -4.78
CA LEU A 145 -10.96 -1.59 -5.17
C LEU A 145 -10.78 -1.80 -6.68
N ASP A 146 -11.07 -0.79 -7.48
CA ASP A 146 -11.01 -0.77 -8.94
C ASP A 146 -9.61 -0.43 -9.48
N ARG A 147 -8.58 -0.79 -8.70
CA ARG A 147 -7.18 -0.57 -9.08
C ARG A 147 -6.64 -1.73 -9.92
N ARG A 148 -5.39 -1.59 -10.34
CA ARG A 148 -4.66 -2.58 -11.14
C ARG A 148 -4.61 -3.93 -10.44
N ASP A 149 -4.92 -4.99 -11.18
CA ASP A 149 -4.72 -6.36 -10.69
C ASP A 149 -3.23 -6.64 -10.47
N ILE A 150 -2.90 -7.22 -9.30
CA ILE A 150 -1.55 -7.67 -8.98
C ILE A 150 -1.52 -9.19 -9.17
N PRO A 151 -0.66 -9.73 -10.05
CA PRO A 151 -0.57 -11.16 -10.25
C PRO A 151 0.33 -11.79 -9.19
N PHE A 152 -0.10 -11.73 -7.94
CA PHE A 152 0.48 -12.56 -6.90
C PHE A 152 0.29 -14.03 -7.27
N LYS A 153 1.36 -14.84 -7.15
CA LYS A 153 1.37 -16.25 -7.55
C LYS A 153 0.39 -17.11 -6.75
N ASP A 154 0.00 -16.67 -5.57
CA ASP A 154 -0.91 -17.35 -4.64
C ASP A 154 -2.25 -16.61 -4.44
N VAL A 155 -2.59 -15.67 -5.32
CA VAL A 155 -3.88 -14.97 -5.33
C VAL A 155 -4.51 -15.13 -6.71
N SER A 156 -5.62 -15.87 -6.78
CA SER A 156 -6.41 -16.04 -8.00
C SER A 156 -7.72 -15.25 -7.93
N SER A 157 -8.50 -15.29 -9.02
CA SER A 157 -9.85 -14.71 -9.10
C SER A 157 -10.82 -15.24 -8.02
N THR A 158 -10.55 -16.42 -7.46
CA THR A 158 -11.37 -17.05 -6.41
C THR A 158 -10.80 -16.85 -5.00
N THR A 159 -9.63 -16.25 -4.85
CA THR A 159 -9.07 -15.95 -3.53
C THR A 159 -9.94 -14.92 -2.80
N THR A 160 -10.41 -15.28 -1.61
CA THR A 160 -11.15 -14.38 -0.73
C THR A 160 -10.36 -13.09 -0.52
N GLY A 161 -10.99 -11.96 -0.81
CA GLY A 161 -10.37 -10.64 -0.64
C GLY A 161 -9.39 -10.22 -1.73
N LYS A 162 -9.38 -10.88 -2.90
CA LYS A 162 -8.47 -10.53 -4.01
C LYS A 162 -8.39 -9.03 -4.27
N LYS A 163 -9.54 -8.37 -4.47
CA LYS A 163 -9.58 -6.95 -4.83
C LYS A 163 -9.01 -6.07 -3.73
N GLU A 164 -9.27 -6.41 -2.48
CA GLU A 164 -8.75 -5.72 -1.31
C GLU A 164 -7.23 -5.94 -1.15
N ILE A 165 -6.75 -7.15 -1.44
CA ILE A 165 -5.32 -7.46 -1.49
C ILE A 165 -4.62 -6.59 -2.53
N ASP A 166 -5.16 -6.52 -3.74
CA ASP A 166 -4.63 -5.69 -4.83
C ASP A 166 -4.69 -4.19 -4.45
N ALA A 167 -5.80 -3.73 -3.87
CA ALA A 167 -5.96 -2.35 -3.43
C ALA A 167 -4.92 -1.95 -2.37
N LEU A 168 -4.62 -2.83 -1.42
CA LEU A 168 -3.59 -2.60 -0.40
C LEU A 168 -2.18 -2.55 -1.00
N PHE A 169 -1.88 -3.37 -2.01
CA PHE A 169 -0.60 -3.29 -2.71
C PHE A 169 -0.46 -1.98 -3.48
N ASN A 170 -1.45 -1.67 -4.33
CA ASN A 170 -1.45 -0.43 -5.10
C ASN A 170 -1.47 0.81 -4.20
N GLY A 171 -2.09 0.71 -3.03
CA GLY A 171 -2.12 1.74 -2.02
C GLY A 171 -0.83 1.86 -1.21
N GLY A 172 0.20 1.04 -1.45
CA GLY A 172 1.47 1.06 -0.72
C GLY A 172 1.37 0.61 0.75
N ILE A 173 0.26 -0.04 1.11
CA ILE A 173 0.00 -0.52 2.47
C ILE A 173 0.71 -1.86 2.68
N SER A 174 0.47 -2.83 1.80
CA SER A 174 1.03 -4.19 1.89
C SER A 174 1.55 -4.69 0.55
N PHE A 175 2.88 -4.88 0.47
CA PHE A 175 3.55 -5.30 -0.77
C PHE A 175 3.70 -6.83 -0.91
N GLY A 176 3.05 -7.62 -0.06
CA GLY A 176 3.30 -9.06 0.02
C GLY A 176 4.73 -9.42 0.46
N TYR A 177 5.20 -10.56 -0.01
CA TYR A 177 6.51 -11.17 0.19
C TYR A 177 7.30 -11.19 -1.12
N GLU A 178 8.54 -11.65 -1.06
CA GLU A 178 9.38 -11.93 -2.23
C GLU A 178 8.67 -12.82 -3.26
N ASN A 179 9.11 -12.74 -4.52
CA ASN A 179 8.61 -13.56 -5.63
C ASN A 179 7.10 -13.45 -5.88
N LEU A 180 6.48 -12.31 -5.54
CA LEU A 180 5.05 -12.03 -5.70
C LEU A 180 4.16 -13.04 -4.97
N TYR A 181 4.48 -13.38 -3.72
CA TYR A 181 3.54 -14.09 -2.84
C TYR A 181 2.85 -13.12 -1.89
N PHE A 182 1.53 -13.24 -1.71
CA PHE A 182 0.80 -12.47 -0.71
C PHE A 182 0.57 -13.27 0.59
N LYS A 183 0.48 -14.59 0.50
CA LYS A 183 0.11 -15.54 1.56
C LYS A 183 -1.26 -15.21 2.19
N PRO A 184 -2.36 -15.21 1.42
CA PRO A 184 -3.67 -14.70 1.86
C PRO A 184 -4.20 -15.40 3.13
N TYR A 185 -3.94 -16.70 3.27
CA TYR A 185 -4.43 -17.51 4.40
C TYR A 185 -3.45 -17.60 5.58
N ALA A 186 -2.25 -17.03 5.46
CA ALA A 186 -1.31 -16.98 6.58
C ALA A 186 -1.85 -16.05 7.68
N LYS A 187 -1.63 -16.45 8.94
CA LYS A 187 -1.96 -15.61 10.09
C LYS A 187 -1.02 -14.42 10.15
N ILE A 188 -1.57 -13.25 10.45
CA ILE A 188 -0.80 -12.01 10.55
C ILE A 188 -0.39 -11.75 12.00
N THR A 189 0.84 -11.27 12.22
CA THR A 189 1.27 -10.89 13.56
C THR A 189 0.76 -9.51 13.96
N ARG A 190 0.79 -9.22 15.26
CA ARG A 190 0.36 -7.94 15.82
C ARG A 190 1.22 -6.78 15.29
N GLN A 191 2.53 -6.95 15.13
CA GLN A 191 3.38 -5.91 14.52
C GLN A 191 3.01 -5.67 13.06
N GLU A 192 2.71 -6.72 12.30
CA GLU A 192 2.39 -6.60 10.89
C GLU A 192 1.05 -5.89 10.69
N PHE A 193 0.05 -6.23 11.51
CA PHE A 193 -1.23 -5.52 11.51
C PHE A 193 -1.06 -4.04 11.87
N ALA A 194 -0.32 -3.73 12.94
CA ALA A 194 -0.05 -2.34 13.35
C ALA A 194 0.72 -1.57 12.26
N GLY A 195 1.69 -2.21 11.61
CA GLY A 195 2.42 -1.65 10.47
C GLY A 195 1.49 -1.27 9.32
N PHE A 196 0.63 -2.20 8.89
CA PHE A 196 -0.30 -1.93 7.80
C PHE A 196 -1.39 -0.92 8.16
N LEU A 197 -1.90 -0.95 9.40
CA LEU A 197 -2.81 0.07 9.90
C LEU A 197 -2.14 1.46 9.89
N GLY A 198 -0.91 1.55 10.41
CA GLY A 198 -0.13 2.78 10.42
C GLY A 198 0.06 3.37 9.02
N ARG A 199 0.42 2.54 8.04
CA ARG A 199 0.53 2.95 6.62
C ARG A 199 -0.79 3.36 6.00
N THR A 200 -1.89 2.76 6.45
CA THR A 200 -3.24 3.10 5.98
C THR A 200 -3.63 4.50 6.44
N VAL A 201 -3.29 4.88 7.67
CA VAL A 201 -3.75 6.13 8.29
C VAL A 201 -2.74 7.26 8.27
N ASN A 202 -1.46 6.95 8.03
CA ASN A 202 -0.42 7.94 7.85
C ASN A 202 0.41 7.61 6.60
N LYS A 203 0.18 8.41 5.57
CA LYS A 203 0.89 8.32 4.28
C LYS A 203 2.41 8.52 4.40
N GLU A 204 2.92 9.16 5.44
CA GLU A 204 4.38 9.33 5.63
C GLU A 204 5.08 8.00 5.92
N PHE A 205 4.35 6.98 6.38
CA PHE A 205 4.87 5.63 6.55
C PHE A 205 4.74 4.79 5.29
N ASN A 206 3.99 5.31 4.31
CA ASN A 206 3.79 4.63 3.07
C ASN A 206 5.03 4.85 2.19
N PRO A 207 5.77 3.79 1.84
CA PRO A 207 6.98 3.92 1.05
C PRO A 207 6.71 4.36 -0.40
N MET A 208 5.45 4.61 -0.78
CA MET A 208 5.07 5.17 -2.08
C MET A 208 4.75 6.68 -2.06
N TYR A 209 4.91 7.39 -0.93
CA TYR A 209 4.49 8.80 -0.80
C TYR A 209 5.57 9.71 -0.15
N MET A 210 6.30 10.55 -0.91
CA MET A 210 6.96 11.81 -0.46
C MET A 210 7.32 12.75 -1.65
N GLU A 211 7.72 14.00 -1.35
CA GLU A 211 7.83 15.21 -2.23
C GLU A 211 8.27 15.01 -3.70
N TYR A 212 7.47 15.55 -4.62
CA TYR A 212 7.82 15.74 -6.04
C TYR A 212 7.96 17.23 -6.39
N VAL A 213 9.05 17.56 -7.08
CA VAL A 213 9.33 18.87 -7.66
C VAL A 213 8.88 18.86 -9.12
N HIS A 214 7.89 19.70 -9.46
CA HIS A 214 7.40 19.86 -10.82
C HIS A 214 8.34 20.77 -11.62
N TYR A 215 8.60 20.41 -12.87
CA TYR A 215 9.43 21.18 -13.80
C TYR A 215 8.61 21.57 -15.03
N ASP A 216 8.90 22.74 -15.58
CA ASP A 216 8.34 23.18 -16.85
C ASP A 216 8.99 22.38 -18.00
N PRO A 217 8.21 21.72 -18.89
CA PRO A 217 8.73 20.83 -19.92
C PRO A 217 9.51 21.54 -21.03
N ASP A 218 9.30 22.85 -21.21
CA ASP A 218 9.97 23.65 -22.23
C ASP A 218 11.21 24.35 -21.66
N THR A 219 11.19 24.72 -20.38
CA THR A 219 12.25 25.55 -19.76
C THR A 219 13.10 24.82 -18.72
N LEU A 220 12.69 23.62 -18.27
CA LEU A 220 13.32 22.84 -17.20
C LEU A 220 13.44 23.60 -15.86
N GLN A 221 12.66 24.65 -15.66
CA GLN A 221 12.66 25.40 -14.41
C GLN A 221 11.73 24.77 -13.37
N ARG A 222 12.13 24.88 -12.10
CA ARG A 222 11.38 24.37 -10.94
C ARG A 222 10.10 25.20 -10.72
N VAL A 223 8.95 24.52 -10.69
CA VAL A 223 7.61 25.14 -10.61
C VAL A 223 6.97 25.01 -9.22
N LYS A 224 6.91 23.81 -8.62
CA LYS A 224 6.23 23.59 -7.31
C LYS A 224 6.64 22.28 -6.65
N THR A 225 6.52 22.19 -5.32
CA THR A 225 6.60 20.91 -4.58
C THR A 225 5.21 20.40 -4.16
N THR A 226 4.93 19.10 -4.29
CA THR A 226 3.65 18.48 -3.88
C THR A 226 3.81 17.01 -3.43
N TRP A 227 2.83 16.50 -2.65
CA TRP A 227 2.69 15.09 -2.25
C TRP A 227 2.28 14.22 -3.44
N LEU A 228 2.96 13.09 -3.68
CA LEU A 228 2.65 12.18 -4.78
C LEU A 228 1.41 11.31 -4.48
N THR A 229 0.49 11.26 -5.43
CA THR A 229 -0.62 10.30 -5.55
C THR A 229 -0.30 9.32 -6.68
N GLU A 230 -1.03 8.20 -6.78
CA GLU A 230 -0.93 7.29 -7.94
C GLU A 230 -1.12 8.04 -9.27
N GLN A 231 -2.01 9.04 -9.30
CA GLN A 231 -2.20 9.93 -10.44
C GLN A 231 -0.92 10.71 -10.80
N GLN A 232 -0.10 11.05 -9.82
CA GLN A 232 1.14 11.79 -10.03
C GLN A 232 2.34 10.91 -10.36
N LEU A 233 2.40 9.66 -9.85
CA LEU A 233 3.35 8.66 -10.38
C LEU A 233 3.07 8.38 -11.86
N ASN A 234 1.80 8.18 -12.22
CA ASN A 234 1.41 8.02 -13.62
C ASN A 234 1.74 9.28 -14.45
N ALA A 235 1.63 10.47 -13.86
CA ALA A 235 2.05 11.72 -14.52
C ALA A 235 3.57 11.78 -14.74
N MET A 236 4.37 11.33 -13.77
CA MET A 236 5.83 11.22 -13.88
C MET A 236 6.25 10.20 -14.96
N GLU A 237 5.56 9.05 -15.03
CA GLU A 237 5.78 8.06 -16.09
C GLU A 237 5.45 8.67 -17.47
N THR A 238 4.34 9.39 -17.57
CA THR A 238 3.91 10.09 -18.80
C THR A 238 4.89 11.19 -19.21
N GLU A 239 5.40 11.95 -18.25
CA GLU A 239 6.42 12.99 -18.46
C GLU A 239 7.71 12.37 -19.01
N MET A 240 8.19 11.28 -18.40
CA MET A 240 9.38 10.55 -18.88
C MET A 240 9.20 10.02 -20.31
N ILE A 241 8.03 9.45 -20.62
CA ILE A 241 7.66 8.99 -21.97
C ILE A 241 7.76 10.14 -22.98
N ALA A 242 7.16 11.28 -22.66
CA ALA A 242 7.19 12.46 -23.54
C ALA A 242 8.63 12.94 -23.76
N LEU A 243 9.45 13.00 -22.70
CA LEU A 243 10.84 13.44 -22.78
C LEU A 243 11.70 12.51 -23.63
N ILE A 244 11.53 11.19 -23.51
CA ILE A 244 12.24 10.19 -24.34
C ILE A 244 11.87 10.37 -25.82
N ASN A 245 10.58 10.47 -26.13
CA ASN A 245 10.13 10.64 -27.51
C ASN A 245 10.59 11.98 -28.10
N ASN A 246 10.59 13.05 -27.32
CA ASN A 246 11.15 14.34 -27.76
C ASN A 246 12.65 14.23 -28.04
N ALA A 247 13.42 13.50 -27.23
CA ALA A 247 14.84 13.26 -27.46
C ALA A 247 15.08 12.45 -28.75
N ARG A 248 14.24 11.44 -29.03
CA ARG A 248 14.28 10.65 -30.27
C ARG A 248 14.00 11.49 -31.50
N ILE A 249 12.93 12.29 -31.48
CA ILE A 249 12.55 13.18 -32.59
C ILE A 249 13.69 14.16 -32.90
N LYS A 250 14.32 14.77 -31.87
CA LYS A 250 15.47 15.67 -32.05
C LYS A 250 16.67 15.00 -32.73
N LYS A 251 16.79 13.67 -32.65
CA LYS A 251 17.82 12.89 -33.34
C LYS A 251 17.34 12.26 -34.66
N GLY A 252 16.12 12.57 -35.12
CA GLY A 252 15.57 12.06 -36.38
C GLY A 252 14.95 10.66 -36.30
N TYR A 253 14.59 10.19 -35.10
CA TYR A 253 13.93 8.90 -34.91
C TYR A 253 12.43 9.07 -34.65
N GLU A 254 11.65 8.11 -35.13
CA GLU A 254 10.22 8.01 -34.83
C GLU A 254 9.96 7.84 -33.32
N PRO A 255 8.86 8.40 -32.78
CA PRO A 255 8.43 8.14 -31.42
C PRO A 255 8.19 6.64 -31.17
N ILE A 256 8.47 6.18 -29.96
CA ILE A 256 8.08 4.86 -29.49
C ILE A 256 6.62 4.95 -28.98
N VAL A 257 5.79 3.97 -29.34
CA VAL A 257 4.39 3.90 -28.93
C VAL A 257 4.31 3.43 -27.48
N LEU A 258 3.45 4.05 -26.67
CA LEU A 258 3.15 3.54 -25.34
C LEU A 258 2.39 2.21 -25.45
N ASN A 259 2.90 1.17 -24.81
CA ASN A 259 2.18 -0.07 -24.59
C ASN A 259 1.74 -0.14 -23.13
N GLU A 260 0.42 -0.03 -22.90
CA GLU A 260 -0.17 -0.01 -21.56
C GLU A 260 0.15 -1.27 -20.74
N ARG A 261 0.38 -2.42 -21.40
CA ARG A 261 0.74 -3.67 -20.72
C ARG A 261 2.19 -3.64 -20.24
N LEU A 262 3.11 -3.11 -21.06
CA LEU A 262 4.50 -2.88 -20.67
C LEU A 262 4.58 -1.81 -19.58
N GLN A 263 3.77 -0.75 -19.69
CA GLN A 263 3.65 0.30 -18.68
C GLN A 263 3.27 -0.28 -17.32
N ASP A 264 2.25 -1.14 -17.30
CA ASP A 264 1.78 -1.76 -16.08
C ASP A 264 2.84 -2.68 -15.45
N MET A 265 3.50 -3.48 -16.27
CA MET A 265 4.59 -4.35 -15.86
C MET A 265 5.77 -3.58 -15.28
N ALA A 266 6.23 -2.55 -15.98
CA ALA A 266 7.32 -1.68 -15.58
C ALA A 266 7.03 -1.07 -14.19
N GLY A 267 5.83 -0.52 -13.99
CA GLY A 267 5.40 0.03 -12.72
C GLY A 267 5.33 -1.01 -11.59
N LEU A 268 4.78 -2.20 -11.86
CA LEU A 268 4.67 -3.26 -10.85
C LEU A 268 6.03 -3.80 -10.43
N LYS A 269 6.91 -4.03 -11.40
CA LYS A 269 8.25 -4.52 -11.17
C LYS A 269 9.05 -3.55 -10.31
N ILE A 270 9.08 -2.27 -10.69
CA ILE A 270 9.91 -1.29 -10.00
C ILE A 270 9.41 -1.02 -8.57
N ARG A 271 8.09 -1.06 -8.34
CA ARG A 271 7.51 -0.97 -6.98
C ARG A 271 7.85 -2.18 -6.12
N ALA A 272 7.91 -3.37 -6.70
CA ALA A 272 8.34 -4.56 -5.99
C ALA A 272 9.84 -4.50 -5.67
N MET A 273 10.67 -4.04 -6.61
CA MET A 273 12.13 -3.87 -6.44
C MET A 273 12.47 -2.83 -5.37
N ALA A 274 11.75 -1.71 -5.31
CA ALA A 274 12.00 -0.66 -4.33
C ALA A 274 11.88 -1.11 -2.86
N LYS A 275 11.17 -2.23 -2.63
CA LYS A 275 11.08 -2.87 -1.31
C LYS A 275 12.15 -3.94 -1.10
N TYR A 276 12.60 -4.57 -2.17
CA TYR A 276 13.57 -5.68 -2.17
C TYR A 276 14.75 -5.37 -3.11
N PRO A 277 15.50 -4.27 -2.86
CA PRO A 277 16.46 -3.73 -3.82
C PRO A 277 17.65 -4.65 -4.13
N SER A 278 17.89 -5.68 -3.30
CA SER A 278 18.99 -6.65 -3.48
C SER A 278 18.65 -7.85 -4.35
N ASP A 279 17.43 -7.97 -4.89
CA ASP A 279 17.03 -9.11 -5.71
C ASP A 279 16.46 -8.67 -7.06
N GLU A 280 17.31 -8.61 -8.08
CA GLU A 280 16.89 -8.32 -9.46
C GLU A 280 15.89 -9.35 -10.02
N ARG A 281 15.71 -10.50 -9.35
CA ARG A 281 14.76 -11.57 -9.73
C ARG A 281 13.40 -11.46 -9.04
N VAL A 282 13.09 -10.32 -8.40
CA VAL A 282 11.80 -10.08 -7.74
C VAL A 282 10.59 -10.39 -8.64
N MET A 283 10.75 -10.30 -9.97
CA MET A 283 9.72 -10.63 -10.95
C MET A 283 10.31 -11.20 -12.25
N ASP A 284 9.95 -12.44 -12.59
CA ASP A 284 10.13 -12.98 -13.95
C ASP A 284 9.10 -12.33 -14.87
N ILE A 285 9.59 -11.46 -15.75
CA ILE A 285 8.77 -10.54 -16.54
C ILE A 285 8.00 -11.24 -17.66
N TYR A 286 8.58 -12.29 -18.25
CA TYR A 286 7.93 -13.08 -19.30
C TYR A 286 6.83 -13.93 -18.70
N LYS A 287 7.13 -14.60 -17.57
CA LYS A 287 6.14 -15.36 -16.83
C LYS A 287 5.02 -14.49 -16.30
N PHE A 288 5.35 -13.30 -15.78
CA PHE A 288 4.35 -12.32 -15.34
C PHE A 288 3.42 -11.92 -16.50
N TYR A 289 3.99 -11.61 -17.68
CA TYR A 289 3.20 -11.20 -18.84
C TYR A 289 2.24 -12.33 -19.24
N GLU A 290 2.74 -13.57 -19.32
CA GLU A 290 1.96 -14.74 -19.68
C GLU A 290 0.87 -15.04 -18.65
N ASP A 291 1.20 -15.03 -17.35
CA ASP A 291 0.25 -15.30 -16.26
C ASP A 291 -0.85 -14.22 -16.21
N LYS A 292 -0.54 -12.95 -16.51
CA LYS A 292 -1.49 -11.82 -16.44
C LYS A 292 -2.34 -11.65 -17.69
N TYR A 293 -1.74 -11.77 -18.87
CA TYR A 293 -2.41 -11.47 -20.15
C TYR A 293 -2.81 -12.72 -20.94
N GLY A 294 -2.44 -13.91 -20.49
CA GLY A 294 -2.82 -15.18 -21.12
C GLY A 294 -2.12 -15.45 -22.45
N GLU A 295 -1.05 -14.72 -22.77
CA GLU A 295 -0.26 -14.88 -23.99
C GLU A 295 1.22 -14.57 -23.73
N LYS A 296 2.13 -15.06 -24.57
CA LYS A 296 3.55 -14.78 -24.43
C LYS A 296 3.90 -13.38 -24.91
N LEU A 297 4.80 -12.72 -24.20
CA LEU A 297 5.43 -11.49 -24.67
C LEU A 297 6.30 -11.83 -25.89
N ASN A 298 5.88 -11.39 -27.07
CA ASN A 298 6.58 -11.61 -28.33
C ASN A 298 7.40 -10.36 -28.70
N GLY A 299 8.63 -10.58 -29.17
CA GLY A 299 9.57 -9.51 -29.49
C GLY A 299 10.81 -9.52 -28.59
N ASP A 300 11.82 -8.74 -28.96
CA ASP A 300 13.02 -8.55 -28.14
C ASP A 300 12.72 -7.54 -27.03
N TYR A 301 12.69 -8.02 -25.79
CA TYR A 301 12.39 -7.23 -24.60
C TYR A 301 13.66 -6.81 -23.88
N SER A 302 13.74 -5.53 -23.50
CA SER A 302 14.85 -5.00 -22.71
C SER A 302 14.38 -4.02 -21.64
N GLU A 303 15.10 -3.97 -20.53
CA GLU A 303 14.86 -3.03 -19.44
C GLU A 303 16.08 -2.18 -19.17
N ARG A 304 15.85 -0.94 -18.74
CA ARG A 304 16.91 -0.03 -18.30
C ARG A 304 16.50 0.72 -17.06
N TYR A 305 17.42 0.75 -16.10
CA TYR A 305 17.20 1.29 -14.78
C TYR A 305 17.99 2.58 -14.59
N ALA A 306 17.37 3.54 -13.92
CA ALA A 306 18.06 4.75 -13.49
C ALA A 306 17.48 5.24 -12.17
N ASN A 307 18.33 5.83 -11.34
CA ASN A 307 17.88 6.38 -10.07
C ASN A 307 17.71 7.91 -10.16
N GLY A 308 17.16 8.56 -9.14
CA GLY A 308 17.06 10.02 -8.97
C GLY A 308 15.80 10.68 -9.57
N SER A 309 15.77 12.03 -9.58
CA SER A 309 14.67 12.83 -10.17
C SER A 309 14.39 12.46 -11.63
N VAL A 310 13.22 12.83 -12.16
CA VAL A 310 12.85 12.66 -13.59
C VAL A 310 13.99 13.09 -14.51
N GLU A 311 14.53 14.29 -14.29
CA GLU A 311 15.62 14.85 -15.07
C GLU A 311 16.91 14.03 -14.93
N SER A 312 17.34 13.73 -13.71
CA SER A 312 18.60 13.00 -13.51
C SER A 312 18.52 11.55 -14.01
N ALA A 313 17.34 10.93 -13.92
CA ALA A 313 17.06 9.63 -14.48
C ALA A 313 17.06 9.69 -16.01
N LEU A 314 16.38 10.66 -16.61
CA LEU A 314 16.39 10.90 -18.06
C LEU A 314 17.82 11.12 -18.56
N GLN A 315 18.60 11.98 -17.91
CA GLN A 315 19.99 12.25 -18.28
C GLN A 315 20.83 10.97 -18.23
N ARG A 316 20.68 10.16 -17.17
CA ARG A 316 21.33 8.85 -17.08
C ARG A 316 20.92 7.94 -18.23
N ILE A 317 19.63 7.79 -18.45
CA ILE A 317 19.06 6.98 -19.54
C ILE A 317 19.59 7.42 -20.90
N LEU A 318 19.55 8.72 -21.21
CA LEU A 318 20.03 9.27 -22.47
C LEU A 318 21.55 9.16 -22.61
N SER A 319 22.31 9.28 -21.51
CA SER A 319 23.76 9.08 -21.52
C SER A 319 24.13 7.62 -21.78
N GLN A 320 23.41 6.66 -21.18
CA GLN A 320 23.56 5.25 -21.47
C GLN A 320 23.19 4.96 -22.92
N ALA A 321 22.16 5.63 -23.45
CA ALA A 321 21.78 5.51 -24.86
C ALA A 321 22.87 5.99 -25.85
N ILE A 322 23.84 6.79 -25.41
CA ILE A 322 25.00 7.17 -26.25
C ILE A 322 25.96 5.99 -26.37
N ASN A 323 26.19 5.25 -25.28
CA ASN A 323 27.14 4.14 -25.22
C ASN A 323 26.49 2.81 -25.67
N GLU A 324 25.20 2.65 -25.45
CA GLU A 324 24.36 1.53 -25.88
C GLU A 324 23.11 2.10 -26.58
N PRO A 325 23.02 2.14 -27.92
CA PRO A 325 22.01 2.92 -28.66
C PRO A 325 20.57 2.38 -28.61
N TYR A 326 20.19 1.61 -27.58
CA TYR A 326 18.88 0.96 -27.47
C TYR A 326 17.69 1.93 -27.56
N LEU A 327 17.79 3.14 -27.00
CA LEU A 327 16.74 4.18 -27.13
C LEU A 327 16.67 4.79 -28.52
N TYR A 328 17.66 4.58 -29.37
CA TYR A 328 17.70 5.06 -30.76
C TYR A 328 17.69 3.89 -31.75
N ASP A 329 17.36 2.70 -31.27
CA ASP A 329 17.14 1.54 -32.12
C ASP A 329 15.76 1.68 -32.77
N ALA A 330 15.73 1.65 -34.11
CA ALA A 330 14.52 1.81 -34.91
C ALA A 330 13.57 0.61 -34.78
N SER A 331 14.06 -0.55 -34.32
CA SER A 331 13.26 -1.75 -34.06
C SER A 331 12.41 -1.61 -32.79
N ARG A 332 12.75 -0.71 -31.85
CA ARG A 332 11.96 -0.47 -30.64
C ARG A 332 10.71 0.30 -31.01
N LYS A 333 9.57 -0.41 -31.00
CA LYS A 333 8.26 0.15 -31.40
C LYS A 333 7.38 0.45 -30.21
N GLU A 334 7.60 -0.23 -29.09
CA GLU A 334 6.76 -0.12 -27.92
C GLU A 334 7.57 0.11 -26.64
N MET A 335 7.03 0.92 -25.74
CA MET A 335 7.62 1.18 -24.43
C MET A 335 6.60 1.16 -23.29
N GLY A 336 7.11 0.86 -22.10
CA GLY A 336 6.48 1.16 -20.83
C GLY A 336 7.51 1.75 -19.87
N VAL A 337 7.10 2.65 -18.98
CA VAL A 337 7.96 3.29 -18.01
C VAL A 337 7.38 3.09 -16.61
N GLY A 338 8.16 2.53 -15.69
CA GLY A 338 7.79 2.43 -14.29
C GLY A 338 8.62 3.39 -13.46
N VAL A 339 8.03 3.96 -12.42
CA VAL A 339 8.77 4.65 -11.36
C VAL A 339 8.33 4.17 -9.98
N ALA A 340 9.30 3.98 -9.08
CA ALA A 340 9.07 3.75 -7.67
C ALA A 340 10.04 4.58 -6.83
N GLN A 341 9.69 4.80 -5.57
CA GLN A 341 10.57 5.43 -4.60
C GLN A 341 11.20 4.33 -3.72
N GLU A 342 12.52 4.39 -3.58
CA GLU A 342 13.31 3.54 -2.68
C GLU A 342 13.13 3.97 -1.23
N MET A 343 13.51 3.09 -0.29
CA MET A 343 13.40 3.36 1.15
C MET A 343 14.22 4.57 1.64
N ASP A 344 15.26 4.96 0.89
CA ASP A 344 16.10 6.13 1.20
C ASP A 344 15.55 7.45 0.61
N GLY A 345 14.39 7.38 -0.06
CA GLY A 345 13.71 8.53 -0.68
C GLY A 345 14.16 8.83 -2.11
N SER A 346 15.18 8.15 -2.63
CA SER A 346 15.53 8.22 -4.04
C SER A 346 14.46 7.56 -4.91
N PHE A 347 14.33 7.97 -6.18
CA PHE A 347 13.44 7.29 -7.13
C PHE A 347 14.26 6.33 -7.98
N THR A 348 13.67 5.19 -8.31
CA THR A 348 14.16 4.26 -9.32
C THR A 348 13.16 4.19 -10.45
N TRP A 349 13.70 4.25 -11.66
CA TRP A 349 12.97 4.23 -12.90
C TRP A 349 13.32 2.95 -13.64
N VAL A 350 12.34 2.39 -14.35
CA VAL A 350 12.57 1.34 -15.33
C VAL A 350 11.92 1.73 -16.64
N ILE A 351 12.65 1.57 -17.74
CA ILE A 351 12.10 1.66 -19.09
C ILE A 351 12.12 0.27 -19.68
N SER A 352 10.94 -0.24 -19.99
CA SER A 352 10.71 -1.47 -20.73
C SER A 352 10.56 -1.13 -22.21
N LEU A 353 11.36 -1.76 -23.06
CA LEU A 353 11.31 -1.58 -24.51
C LEU A 353 11.09 -2.92 -25.20
N LEU A 354 10.23 -2.93 -26.22
CA LEU A 354 9.90 -4.12 -26.99
C LEU A 354 10.11 -3.83 -28.48
N SER A 355 10.81 -4.74 -29.16
CA SER A 355 10.82 -4.77 -30.62
C SER A 355 9.57 -5.48 -31.15
N ARG A 356 9.09 -5.05 -32.32
CA ARG A 356 8.03 -5.76 -33.05
C ARG A 356 8.54 -6.30 -34.36
#